data_AF-A0A2G2FWA6-F1
#
_entry.id   AF-A0A2G2FWA6-F1
#
_cell.length_a   1.000
_cell.length_b   1.000
_cell.length_c   1.000
_cell.angle_alpha   90.00
_cell.angle_beta   90.00
_cell.angle_gamma   90.00
#
_symmetry.space_group_name_H-M   'P 1'
#
loop_
_entity.id
_entity.type
_entity.pdbx_description
1 polymer ?
#
loop_
_entity_poly.entity_id
_entity_poly.type
_entity_poly.pdbx_seq_one_letter_code
_entity_poly.pdbx_strand_id
1 'polypeptide(L)'
;MNNEIFIELFRFNAQTDYLPYYQKHTLEYSDNDTINDLLNQMNDIEAFGFNENMNLKVNDLYTNASALVKDMVERFGYELKIDSISEFRAQKDLLIDRSDFIEKMSLLDAYMDAETNIAYRKNTELTYYASNTLNYNRDYIGDHVLVIAAELIEKKFELKNEILDILTSVENGIWFHTSIENRLDCKIDEGKIQRLIYLAKEYIKPRCRVQEKINSFFKKEVLPSFEEASTSTLTKVSQDFSGFNIAAYHGVEETALESLICDSKAVSIQIPSATEDLACDSILSDENFSFKIAGDILMQAKDNNADFILVKNERTKEFFDQNQDKMQKLTGRDLGMSIVSQDQFVQLLQGEKDAVKLGFNEHKIEVSFLSNKRVF
;
A
#
# COMPACT_ATOMS: atom_id res chain seq x y z
N MET A 1 23.72 4.92 26.98
CA MET A 1 22.93 3.75 27.37
C MET A 1 22.93 2.87 26.16
N ASN A 2 23.34 1.61 26.28
CA ASN A 2 23.26 0.68 25.15
C ASN A 2 21.81 0.21 25.09
N ASN A 3 21.14 0.50 23.98
CA ASN A 3 19.78 0.08 23.75
C ASN A 3 19.84 -1.26 23.01
N GLU A 4 19.04 -2.24 23.43
CA GLU A 4 18.95 -3.53 22.73
C GLU A 4 17.86 -3.46 21.65
N ILE A 5 18.11 -4.12 20.52
CA ILE A 5 17.17 -4.25 19.42
C ILE A 5 17.08 -5.70 18.96
N PHE A 6 15.86 -6.15 18.64
CA PHE A 6 15.57 -7.48 18.13
C PHE A 6 15.37 -7.40 16.63
N ILE A 7 16.13 -8.20 15.88
CA ILE A 7 16.11 -8.18 14.42
C ILE A 7 15.72 -9.56 13.88
N GLU A 8 14.73 -9.60 12.99
CA GLU A 8 14.46 -10.73 12.10
C GLU A 8 15.03 -10.42 10.70
N LEU A 9 16.16 -11.04 10.37
CA LEU A 9 16.86 -10.85 9.10
C LEU A 9 16.41 -11.90 8.07
N PHE A 10 15.97 -11.44 6.90
CA PHE A 10 15.66 -12.28 5.76
C PHE A 10 16.89 -13.03 5.24
N ARG A 11 16.77 -14.36 5.14
CA ARG A 11 17.79 -15.26 4.58
C ARG A 11 17.19 -16.08 3.46
N PHE A 12 17.91 -16.14 2.33
CA PHE A 12 17.48 -16.90 1.17
C PHE A 12 18.62 -17.08 0.18
N ASN A 13 18.73 -18.23 -0.46
CA ASN A 13 19.61 -18.44 -1.59
C ASN A 13 18.86 -19.13 -2.74
N ALA A 14 18.68 -18.41 -3.84
CA ALA A 14 17.92 -18.87 -5.00
C ALA A 14 18.47 -20.16 -5.64
N GLN A 15 19.73 -20.51 -5.36
CA GLN A 15 20.36 -21.73 -5.88
C GLN A 15 20.16 -22.95 -5.00
N THR A 16 19.91 -22.78 -3.70
CA THR A 16 19.93 -23.88 -2.72
C THR A 16 18.66 -24.01 -1.91
N ASP A 17 17.99 -22.89 -1.64
CA ASP A 17 16.90 -22.83 -0.67
C ASP A 17 15.56 -22.99 -1.39
N TYR A 18 14.68 -23.77 -0.77
CA TYR A 18 13.32 -23.96 -1.29
C TYR A 18 12.39 -22.81 -0.89
N LEU A 19 12.55 -22.29 0.33
CA LEU A 19 11.79 -21.17 0.88
C LEU A 19 12.73 -20.26 1.69
N PRO A 20 12.43 -18.95 1.75
CA PRO A 20 13.14 -18.04 2.64
C PRO A 20 12.87 -18.39 4.11
N TYR A 21 13.78 -17.95 4.98
CA TYR A 21 13.62 -18.03 6.43
C TYR A 21 14.16 -16.77 7.11
N TYR A 22 13.83 -16.61 8.39
CA TYR A 22 14.26 -15.44 9.18
C TYR A 22 15.24 -15.86 10.26
N GLN A 23 16.40 -15.21 10.28
CA GLN A 23 17.37 -15.35 11.35
C GLN A 23 17.16 -14.27 12.40
N LYS A 24 17.15 -14.67 13.67
CA LYS A 24 16.92 -13.75 14.79
C LYS A 24 18.24 -13.29 15.39
N HIS A 25 18.37 -11.98 15.59
CA HIS A 25 19.50 -11.36 16.26
C HIS A 25 19.01 -10.47 17.41
N THR A 26 19.81 -10.38 18.46
CA THR A 26 19.68 -9.36 19.50
C THR A 26 20.99 -8.58 19.51
N LEU A 27 20.93 -7.30 19.20
CA LEU A 27 22.10 -6.43 19.04
C LEU A 27 21.99 -5.23 19.98
N GLU A 28 23.14 -4.68 20.35
CA GLU A 28 23.19 -3.36 20.96
C GLU A 28 23.33 -2.30 19.85
N TYR A 29 22.65 -1.16 20.01
CA TYR A 29 22.77 -0.04 19.09
C TYR A 29 22.91 1.30 19.82
N SER A 30 23.49 2.26 19.11
CA SER A 30 23.59 3.67 19.49
C SER A 30 22.66 4.55 18.65
N ASP A 31 22.28 5.72 19.18
CA ASP A 31 21.41 6.69 18.46
C ASP A 31 21.97 7.14 17.10
N ASN A 32 23.28 6.99 16.86
CA ASN A 32 23.92 7.36 15.59
C ASN A 32 24.14 6.17 14.65
N ASP A 33 23.81 4.96 15.08
CA ASP A 33 23.97 3.77 14.25
C ASP A 33 22.95 3.81 13.12
N THR A 34 23.39 3.35 11.96
CA THR A 34 22.56 3.14 10.77
C THR A 34 22.15 1.68 10.65
N ILE A 35 21.16 1.40 9.81
CA ILE A 35 20.82 0.02 9.45
C ILE A 35 22.05 -0.71 8.88
N ASN A 36 22.90 -0.02 8.12
CA ASN A 36 24.16 -0.57 7.59
C ASN A 36 25.11 -1.03 8.70
N ASP A 37 25.17 -0.31 9.83
CA ASP A 37 25.97 -0.72 10.99
C ASP A 37 25.41 -2.00 11.62
N LEU A 38 24.08 -2.13 11.72
CA LEU A 38 23.44 -3.37 12.17
C LEU A 38 23.73 -4.53 11.21
N LEU A 39 23.68 -4.30 9.88
CA LEU A 39 24.02 -5.32 8.88
C LEU A 39 25.46 -5.80 9.04
N ASN A 40 26.41 -4.89 9.25
CA ASN A 40 27.81 -5.22 9.51
C ASN A 40 27.97 -6.05 10.79
N GLN A 41 27.33 -5.67 11.89
CA GLN A 41 27.34 -6.43 13.14
C GLN A 41 26.79 -7.85 12.97
N MET A 42 25.66 -8.00 12.26
CA MET A 42 25.11 -9.33 11.97
C MET A 42 26.04 -10.17 11.09
N ASN A 43 26.70 -9.54 10.12
CA ASN A 43 27.60 -10.22 9.20
C ASN A 43 28.90 -10.69 9.89
N ASP A 44 29.35 -9.98 10.92
CA ASP A 44 30.46 -10.41 11.78
C ASP A 44 30.11 -11.66 12.62
N ILE A 45 28.82 -11.86 12.94
CA ILE A 45 28.32 -13.06 13.63
C ILE A 45 28.20 -14.22 12.64
N GLU A 46 27.53 -14.00 11.51
CA GLU A 46 27.36 -14.98 10.45
C GLU A 46 27.28 -14.28 9.09
N ALA A 47 28.17 -14.65 8.17
CA ALA A 47 28.25 -13.98 6.87
C ALA A 47 27.00 -14.21 6.00
N PHE A 48 26.49 -13.13 5.39
CA PHE A 48 25.35 -13.16 4.47
C PHE A 48 25.52 -12.17 3.31
N GLY A 49 24.66 -12.25 2.29
CA GLY A 49 24.71 -11.40 1.11
C GLY A 49 24.07 -10.03 1.31
N PHE A 50 24.87 -8.97 1.37
CA PHE A 50 24.39 -7.58 1.30
C PHE A 50 25.48 -6.67 0.71
N ASN A 51 25.11 -5.44 0.38
CA ASN A 51 26.03 -4.38 -0.03
C ASN A 51 25.89 -3.18 0.91
N GLU A 52 26.95 -2.40 1.09
CA GLU A 52 26.88 -1.15 1.85
C GLU A 52 25.88 -0.17 1.23
N ASN A 53 25.12 0.53 2.08
CA ASN A 53 24.16 1.57 1.69
C ASN A 53 23.16 1.10 0.62
N MET A 54 22.79 -0.17 0.67
CA MET A 54 21.80 -0.72 -0.25
C MET A 54 20.38 -0.34 0.14
N ASN A 55 19.48 -0.34 -0.83
CA ASN A 55 18.05 -0.21 -0.56
C ASN A 55 17.48 -1.56 -0.07
N LEU A 56 16.60 -1.51 0.94
CA LEU A 56 16.03 -2.67 1.64
C LEU A 56 14.65 -2.32 2.22
N LYS A 57 14.00 -3.27 2.89
CA LYS A 57 12.70 -3.08 3.55
C LYS A 57 12.81 -3.35 5.05
N VAL A 58 12.33 -2.42 5.89
CA VAL A 58 12.28 -2.55 7.36
C VAL A 58 10.82 -2.45 7.82
N ASN A 59 10.24 -3.49 8.41
CA ASN A 59 8.83 -3.52 8.87
C ASN A 59 7.85 -2.94 7.82
N ASP A 60 7.99 -3.37 6.56
CA ASP A 60 7.24 -2.91 5.39
C ASP A 60 7.58 -1.51 4.82
N LEU A 61 8.49 -0.77 5.45
CA LEU A 61 9.02 0.50 4.94
C LEU A 61 10.22 0.28 4.02
N TYR A 62 10.14 0.80 2.80
CA TYR A 62 11.24 0.80 1.84
C TYR A 62 12.16 1.98 2.13
N THR A 63 13.42 1.68 2.45
CA THR A 63 14.43 2.68 2.83
C THR A 63 15.83 2.27 2.38
N ASN A 64 16.81 3.15 2.59
CA ASN A 64 18.22 2.87 2.39
C ASN A 64 18.86 2.39 3.71
N ALA A 65 19.85 1.49 3.63
CA ALA A 65 20.59 1.04 4.80
C ALA A 65 21.33 2.18 5.53
N SER A 66 21.51 3.35 4.91
CA SER A 66 22.02 4.54 5.58
C SER A 66 21.03 5.21 6.56
N ALA A 67 19.78 4.76 6.63
CA ALA A 67 18.79 5.28 7.58
C ALA A 67 19.21 4.99 9.04
N LEU A 68 18.87 5.90 9.94
CA LEU A 68 19.22 5.78 11.36
C LEU A 68 18.34 4.72 12.04
N VAL A 69 18.96 3.89 12.89
CA VAL A 69 18.24 2.89 13.70
C VAL A 69 17.25 3.57 14.63
N LYS A 70 17.63 4.73 15.19
CA LYS A 70 16.76 5.52 16.06
C LYS A 70 15.42 5.87 15.39
N ASP A 71 15.44 6.32 14.15
CA ASP A 71 14.24 6.71 13.42
C ASP A 71 13.33 5.49 13.20
N MET A 72 13.92 4.32 12.91
CA MET A 72 13.18 3.07 12.79
C MET A 72 12.58 2.63 14.13
N VAL A 73 13.31 2.77 15.24
CA VAL A 73 12.81 2.42 16.58
C VAL A 73 11.71 3.36 17.04
N GLU A 74 11.82 4.66 16.76
CA GLU A 74 10.75 5.62 17.05
C GLU A 74 9.46 5.31 16.27
N ARG A 75 9.59 4.77 15.06
CA ARG A 75 8.46 4.42 14.19
C ARG A 75 7.86 3.05 14.49
N PHE A 76 8.69 2.05 14.76
CA PHE A 76 8.28 0.64 14.80
C PHE A 76 8.53 -0.07 16.13
N GLY A 77 9.22 0.59 17.07
CA GLY A 77 9.68 -0.03 18.31
C GLY A 77 10.97 -0.84 18.14
N TYR A 78 11.28 -1.68 19.12
CA TYR A 78 12.56 -2.38 19.22
C TYR A 78 12.60 -3.72 18.47
N GLU A 79 11.52 -4.09 17.78
CA GLU A 79 11.44 -5.30 16.97
C GLU A 79 11.42 -4.90 15.49
N LEU A 80 12.54 -5.12 14.81
CA LEU A 80 12.70 -4.83 13.40
C LEU A 80 12.81 -6.13 12.60
N LYS A 81 12.20 -6.12 11.44
CA LYS A 81 12.26 -7.16 10.42
C LYS A 81 12.89 -6.54 9.20
N ILE A 82 14.04 -7.06 8.80
CA ILE A 82 14.81 -6.57 7.66
C ILE A 82 14.66 -7.58 6.52
N ASP A 83 13.95 -7.15 5.49
CA ASP A 83 13.71 -7.90 4.27
C ASP A 83 14.59 -7.37 3.13
N SER A 84 14.84 -8.23 2.13
CA SER A 84 15.33 -7.75 0.84
C SER A 84 14.32 -6.76 0.25
N ILE A 85 14.80 -5.76 -0.49
CA ILE A 85 13.90 -4.79 -1.16
C ILE A 85 12.89 -5.47 -2.09
N SER A 86 13.23 -6.65 -2.62
CA SER A 86 12.31 -7.49 -3.36
C SER A 86 12.60 -8.96 -3.08
N GLU A 87 11.77 -9.58 -2.25
CA GLU A 87 11.84 -11.02 -1.98
C GLU A 87 11.70 -11.83 -3.27
N PHE A 88 10.88 -11.36 -4.22
CA PHE A 88 10.71 -12.02 -5.52
C PHE A 88 11.99 -12.04 -6.37
N ARG A 89 12.82 -10.99 -6.26
CA ARG A 89 14.08 -10.88 -7.01
C ARG A 89 15.31 -11.30 -6.22
N ALA A 90 15.14 -11.70 -4.95
CA ALA A 90 16.23 -12.13 -4.09
C ALA A 90 17.03 -13.27 -4.74
N GLN A 91 18.34 -13.07 -4.85
CA GLN A 91 19.30 -14.05 -5.35
C GLN A 91 20.05 -14.68 -4.19
N LYS A 92 20.52 -13.84 -3.26
CA LYS A 92 21.24 -14.27 -2.06
C LYS A 92 21.06 -13.23 -0.95
N ASP A 93 20.28 -13.61 0.05
CA ASP A 93 19.88 -12.82 1.22
C ASP A 93 19.28 -11.48 0.76
N LEU A 94 19.95 -10.36 1.02
CA LEU A 94 19.44 -9.04 0.62
C LEU A 94 19.76 -8.70 -0.85
N LEU A 95 20.68 -9.40 -1.51
CA LEU A 95 21.07 -9.15 -2.90
C LEU A 95 20.00 -9.61 -3.89
N ILE A 96 19.62 -8.72 -4.81
CA ILE A 96 18.57 -8.96 -5.83
C ILE A 96 19.06 -8.85 -7.27
N ASP A 97 18.34 -9.49 -8.19
CA ASP A 97 18.37 -9.18 -9.62
C ASP A 97 17.59 -7.88 -9.90
N ARG A 98 18.17 -6.99 -10.71
CA ARG A 98 17.63 -5.65 -11.02
C ARG A 98 17.28 -5.48 -12.49
N SER A 99 17.26 -6.58 -13.24
CA SER A 99 17.13 -6.56 -14.69
C SER A 99 15.80 -5.94 -15.14
N ASP A 100 14.71 -6.18 -14.40
CA ASP A 100 13.39 -5.58 -14.68
C ASP A 100 13.37 -4.06 -14.46
N PHE A 101 13.91 -3.59 -13.33
CA PHE A 101 14.11 -2.15 -13.09
C PHE A 101 14.90 -1.49 -14.23
N ILE A 102 16.00 -2.12 -14.65
CA ILE A 102 16.86 -1.59 -15.71
C ILE A 102 16.11 -1.54 -17.06
N GLU A 103 15.36 -2.59 -17.39
CA GLU A 103 14.56 -2.70 -18.61
C GLU A 103 13.46 -1.64 -18.65
N LYS A 104 12.69 -1.46 -17.57
CA LYS A 104 11.63 -0.45 -17.50
C LYS A 104 12.17 0.96 -17.60
N MET A 105 13.30 1.24 -16.95
CA MET A 105 14.01 2.52 -17.09
C MET A 105 14.40 2.83 -18.53
N SER A 106 14.75 1.81 -19.32
CA SER A 106 15.19 2.00 -20.70
C SER A 106 14.10 2.51 -21.65
N LEU A 107 12.83 2.49 -21.24
CA LEU A 107 11.73 3.08 -21.99
C LEU A 107 11.90 4.59 -22.19
N LEU A 108 12.65 5.26 -21.31
CA LEU A 108 12.86 6.72 -21.37
C LEU A 108 14.26 7.13 -21.86
N ASP A 109 15.14 6.17 -22.19
CA ASP A 109 16.54 6.43 -22.55
C ASP A 109 16.67 7.45 -23.71
N ALA A 110 15.75 7.44 -24.66
CA ALA A 110 15.76 8.35 -25.82
C ALA A 110 15.51 9.83 -25.47
N TYR A 111 15.02 10.13 -24.27
CA TYR A 111 14.58 11.48 -23.87
C TYR A 111 15.56 12.19 -22.93
N MET A 112 16.69 11.57 -22.62
CA MET A 112 17.70 12.08 -21.68
C MET A 112 19.13 11.78 -22.13
N ASP A 113 20.07 12.61 -21.67
CA ASP A 113 21.50 12.32 -21.80
C ASP A 113 21.96 11.26 -20.79
N ALA A 114 23.16 10.72 -20.99
CA ALA A 114 23.70 9.63 -20.18
C ALA A 114 23.90 10.01 -18.70
N GLU A 115 24.28 11.26 -18.39
CA GLU A 115 24.50 11.70 -17.01
C GLU A 115 23.18 11.78 -16.25
N THR A 116 22.18 12.41 -16.87
CA THR A 116 20.80 12.46 -16.36
C THR A 116 20.23 11.05 -16.14
N ASN A 117 20.47 10.14 -17.07
CA ASN A 117 20.01 8.76 -17.00
C ASN A 117 20.61 8.01 -15.79
N ILE A 118 21.93 8.10 -15.60
CA ILE A 118 22.62 7.51 -14.46
C ILE A 118 22.07 8.06 -13.14
N ALA A 119 21.84 9.37 -13.06
CA ALA A 119 21.29 10.00 -11.88
C ALA A 119 19.88 9.46 -11.54
N TYR A 120 18.99 9.34 -12.54
CA TYR A 120 17.66 8.78 -12.32
C TYR A 120 17.70 7.32 -11.87
N ARG A 121 18.52 6.46 -12.51
CA ARG A 121 18.66 5.06 -12.12
C ARG A 121 19.13 4.90 -10.66
N LYS A 122 20.02 5.78 -10.21
CA LYS A 122 20.50 5.78 -8.82
C LYS A 122 19.42 6.20 -7.82
N ASN A 123 18.61 7.21 -8.17
CA ASN A 123 17.74 7.89 -7.21
C ASN A 123 16.30 7.35 -7.17
N THR A 124 15.91 6.46 -8.10
CA THR A 124 14.52 6.01 -8.25
C THR A 124 14.33 4.51 -8.06
N GLU A 125 15.36 3.78 -7.65
CA GLU A 125 15.27 2.34 -7.39
C GLU A 125 14.24 2.03 -6.29
N LEU A 126 14.27 2.79 -5.18
CA LEU A 126 13.27 2.66 -4.11
C LEU A 126 11.85 2.86 -4.64
N THR A 127 11.65 3.88 -5.48
CA THR A 127 10.35 4.18 -6.10
C THR A 127 9.82 3.02 -6.92
N TYR A 128 10.68 2.26 -7.60
CA TYR A 128 10.26 1.09 -8.35
C TYR A 128 9.79 -0.04 -7.43
N TYR A 129 10.64 -0.49 -6.50
CA TYR A 129 10.34 -1.67 -5.69
C TYR A 129 9.30 -1.42 -4.59
N ALA A 130 9.11 -0.16 -4.18
CA ALA A 130 8.03 0.22 -3.28
C ALA A 130 6.65 0.16 -3.94
N SER A 131 6.55 0.02 -5.26
CA SER A 131 5.25 -0.05 -5.95
C SER A 131 4.45 -1.28 -5.53
N ASN A 132 3.31 -1.08 -4.86
CA ASN A 132 2.42 -2.18 -4.48
C ASN A 132 1.84 -2.88 -5.72
N THR A 133 1.69 -2.16 -6.83
CA THR A 133 1.30 -2.71 -8.13
C THR A 133 2.13 -3.91 -8.56
N LEU A 134 3.43 -3.96 -8.25
CA LEU A 134 4.30 -5.08 -8.62
C LEU A 134 3.91 -6.40 -7.94
N ASN A 135 3.15 -6.37 -6.85
CA ASN A 135 2.60 -7.56 -6.20
C ASN A 135 1.49 -8.22 -7.05
N TYR A 136 0.83 -7.44 -7.92
CA TYR A 136 -0.36 -7.85 -8.68
C TYR A 136 -0.14 -7.87 -10.20
N ASN A 137 0.72 -6.98 -10.71
CA ASN A 137 1.10 -6.84 -12.11
C ASN A 137 2.61 -6.56 -12.21
N ARG A 138 3.39 -7.62 -12.38
CA ARG A 138 4.87 -7.52 -12.50
C ARG A 138 5.34 -6.89 -13.81
N ASP A 139 4.47 -6.87 -14.82
CA ASP A 139 4.79 -6.24 -16.10
C ASP A 139 4.61 -4.71 -16.05
N TYR A 140 4.03 -4.18 -14.96
CA TYR A 140 3.84 -2.76 -14.71
C TYR A 140 5.10 -1.94 -15.00
N ILE A 141 4.90 -0.78 -15.62
CA ILE A 141 5.97 0.12 -16.03
C ILE A 141 6.77 0.66 -14.83
N GLY A 142 6.16 0.69 -13.65
CA GLY A 142 6.79 1.09 -12.40
C GLY A 142 6.71 2.59 -12.12
N ASP A 143 6.53 2.95 -10.85
CA ASP A 143 6.29 4.35 -10.45
C ASP A 143 7.50 5.25 -10.67
N HIS A 144 8.72 4.68 -10.65
CA HIS A 144 9.94 5.39 -11.04
C HIS A 144 9.86 5.99 -12.45
N VAL A 145 9.30 5.26 -13.43
CA VAL A 145 9.11 5.77 -14.79
C VAL A 145 8.12 6.93 -14.79
N LEU A 146 7.08 6.88 -13.96
CA LEU A 146 6.09 7.97 -13.84
C LEU A 146 6.71 9.24 -13.28
N VAL A 147 7.50 9.12 -12.21
CA VAL A 147 8.23 10.25 -11.60
C VAL A 147 9.15 10.91 -12.64
N ILE A 148 9.94 10.10 -13.35
CA ILE A 148 10.88 10.60 -14.36
C ILE A 148 10.14 11.23 -15.53
N ALA A 149 9.09 10.58 -16.03
CA ALA A 149 8.27 11.10 -17.11
C ALA A 149 7.65 12.45 -16.77
N ALA A 150 7.13 12.61 -15.54
CA ALA A 150 6.61 13.88 -15.07
C ALA A 150 7.68 14.98 -15.12
N GLU A 151 8.90 14.69 -14.64
CA GLU A 151 10.00 15.66 -14.69
C GLU A 151 10.46 16.00 -16.11
N LEU A 152 10.51 15.00 -17.01
CA LEU A 152 10.88 15.23 -18.41
C LEU A 152 9.85 16.13 -19.11
N ILE A 153 8.55 15.91 -18.86
CA ILE A 153 7.46 16.73 -19.41
C ILE A 153 7.50 18.14 -18.83
N GLU A 154 7.78 18.29 -17.52
CA GLU A 154 7.96 19.59 -16.87
C GLU A 154 9.13 20.38 -17.50
N LYS A 155 10.25 19.70 -17.81
CA LYS A 155 11.43 20.32 -18.42
C LYS A 155 11.27 20.60 -19.92
N LYS A 156 10.58 19.71 -20.65
CA LYS A 156 10.45 19.70 -22.11
C LYS A 156 9.04 19.27 -22.51
N PHE A 157 8.10 20.20 -22.45
CA PHE A 157 6.68 19.93 -22.69
C PHE A 157 6.39 19.41 -24.12
N GLU A 158 7.26 19.69 -25.08
CA GLU A 158 7.17 19.16 -26.45
C GLU A 158 7.23 17.62 -26.50
N LEU A 159 7.90 16.97 -25.54
CA LEU A 159 8.00 15.50 -25.46
C LEU A 159 6.73 14.84 -24.90
N LYS A 160 5.78 15.62 -24.40
CA LYS A 160 4.60 15.14 -23.68
C LYS A 160 3.86 14.03 -24.41
N ASN A 161 3.53 14.22 -25.69
CA ASN A 161 2.71 13.22 -26.39
C ASN A 161 3.45 11.90 -26.60
N GLU A 162 4.76 11.96 -26.92
CA GLU A 162 5.58 10.75 -27.10
C GLU A 162 5.73 9.98 -25.79
N ILE A 163 5.98 10.69 -24.69
CA ILE A 163 6.06 10.08 -23.36
C ILE A 163 4.69 9.50 -22.96
N LEU A 164 3.59 10.22 -23.18
CA LEU A 164 2.25 9.71 -22.86
C LEU A 164 1.85 8.49 -23.71
N ASP A 165 2.32 8.38 -24.96
CA ASP A 165 2.11 7.17 -25.77
C ASP A 165 2.77 5.94 -25.12
N ILE A 166 3.93 6.09 -24.49
CA ILE A 166 4.59 5.01 -23.72
C ILE A 166 3.79 4.68 -22.47
N LEU A 167 3.41 5.71 -21.71
CA LEU A 167 2.78 5.54 -20.40
C LEU A 167 1.35 5.00 -20.47
N THR A 168 0.61 5.27 -21.54
CA THR A 168 -0.82 4.92 -21.62
C THR A 168 -1.10 3.51 -22.14
N SER A 169 -0.08 2.64 -22.16
CA SER A 169 -0.23 1.21 -22.41
C SER A 169 -1.33 0.60 -21.53
N VAL A 170 -2.25 -0.14 -22.17
CA VAL A 170 -3.42 -0.76 -21.49
C VAL A 170 -3.00 -1.96 -20.63
N GLU A 171 -1.87 -2.61 -20.94
CA GLU A 171 -1.49 -3.85 -20.25
C GLU A 171 -0.69 -3.59 -18.97
N ASN A 172 0.08 -2.50 -18.94
CA ASN A 172 1.08 -2.26 -17.90
C ASN A 172 1.44 -0.79 -17.68
N GLY A 173 0.67 0.14 -18.23
CA GLY A 173 0.95 1.56 -18.15
C GLY A 173 0.52 2.23 -16.84
N ILE A 174 0.45 3.55 -16.88
CA ILE A 174 0.14 4.47 -15.77
C ILE A 174 -1.15 4.15 -15.01
N TRP A 175 -2.10 3.46 -15.65
CA TRP A 175 -3.40 3.15 -15.05
C TRP A 175 -3.31 2.19 -13.86
N PHE A 176 -2.22 1.42 -13.77
CA PHE A 176 -2.01 0.49 -12.66
C PHE A 176 -1.32 1.12 -11.45
N HIS A 177 -1.02 2.43 -11.49
CA HIS A 177 -0.37 3.12 -10.38
C HIS A 177 -1.15 2.97 -9.07
N THR A 178 -0.41 2.64 -8.01
CA THR A 178 -0.80 2.77 -6.61
C THR A 178 0.14 3.77 -5.95
N SER A 179 -0.39 4.60 -5.04
CA SER A 179 0.40 5.50 -4.22
C SER A 179 1.47 4.74 -3.44
N ILE A 180 2.66 5.33 -3.37
CA ILE A 180 3.83 4.79 -2.68
C ILE A 180 4.23 5.67 -1.49
N GLU A 181 3.46 6.70 -1.17
CA GLU A 181 3.82 7.70 -0.15
C GLU A 181 3.99 7.10 1.25
N ASN A 182 3.16 6.12 1.61
CA ASN A 182 3.19 5.46 2.91
C ASN A 182 4.20 4.30 2.97
N ARG A 183 4.74 3.91 1.81
CA ARG A 183 5.66 2.78 1.67
C ARG A 183 7.12 3.20 1.69
N LEU A 184 7.40 4.50 1.59
CA LEU A 184 8.75 5.05 1.51
C LEU A 184 9.11 5.90 2.72
N ASP A 185 10.38 5.84 3.10
CA ASP A 185 10.95 6.70 4.14
C ASP A 185 11.24 8.13 3.63
N CYS A 186 11.31 8.29 2.30
CA CYS A 186 11.47 9.58 1.65
C CYS A 186 10.15 10.08 1.07
N LYS A 187 9.93 11.40 1.13
CA LYS A 187 8.77 12.02 0.48
C LYS A 187 8.91 11.99 -1.04
N ILE A 188 7.87 11.49 -1.70
CA ILE A 188 7.68 11.65 -3.14
C ILE A 188 6.62 12.72 -3.39
N ASP A 189 6.79 13.49 -4.47
CA ASP A 189 5.76 14.43 -4.94
C ASP A 189 4.68 13.65 -5.69
N GLU A 190 3.79 13.00 -4.93
CA GLU A 190 2.63 12.28 -5.46
C GLU A 190 1.76 13.20 -6.33
N GLY A 191 1.73 14.50 -6.00
CA GLY A 191 1.09 15.53 -6.82
C GLY A 191 1.59 15.61 -8.26
N LYS A 192 2.86 15.27 -8.54
CA LYS A 192 3.39 15.16 -9.92
C LYS A 192 2.77 13.99 -10.66
N ILE A 193 2.65 12.83 -10.01
CA ILE A 193 2.06 11.64 -10.60
C ILE A 193 0.58 11.89 -10.89
N GLN A 194 -0.15 12.51 -9.96
CA GLN A 194 -1.55 12.88 -10.18
C GLN A 194 -1.74 13.87 -11.35
N ARG A 195 -0.84 14.85 -11.51
CA ARG A 195 -0.85 15.72 -12.70
C ARG A 195 -0.57 14.94 -13.99
N LEU A 196 0.35 13.98 -13.95
CA LEU A 196 0.67 13.13 -15.09
C LEU A 196 -0.51 12.23 -15.48
N ILE A 197 -1.20 11.63 -14.50
CA ILE A 197 -2.44 10.87 -14.69
C ILE A 197 -3.51 11.75 -15.34
N TYR A 198 -3.69 12.99 -14.88
CA TYR A 198 -4.62 13.93 -15.51
C TYR A 198 -4.26 14.19 -16.98
N LEU A 199 -2.98 14.46 -17.28
CA LEU A 199 -2.51 14.63 -18.65
C LEU A 199 -2.75 13.39 -19.51
N ALA A 200 -2.51 12.19 -18.97
CA ALA A 200 -2.79 10.93 -19.64
C ALA A 200 -4.29 10.77 -19.94
N LYS A 201 -5.18 11.13 -18.99
CA LYS A 201 -6.63 11.12 -19.18
C LYS A 201 -7.03 12.06 -20.32
N GLU A 202 -6.52 13.29 -20.34
CA GLU A 202 -6.77 14.25 -21.45
C GLU A 202 -6.25 13.73 -22.79
N TYR A 203 -5.11 13.05 -22.78
CA TYR A 203 -4.47 12.51 -23.98
C TYR A 203 -5.29 11.39 -24.64
N ILE A 204 -5.95 10.54 -23.84
CA ILE A 204 -6.76 9.43 -24.37
C ILE A 204 -8.21 9.80 -24.71
N LYS A 205 -8.73 10.95 -24.23
CA LYS A 205 -10.11 11.42 -24.50
C LYS A 205 -10.54 11.37 -25.97
N PRO A 206 -9.73 11.78 -26.97
CA PRO A 206 -10.13 11.65 -28.37
C PRO A 206 -10.00 10.23 -28.96
N ARG A 207 -9.39 9.26 -28.24
CA ARG A 207 -9.05 7.91 -28.76
C ARG A 207 -9.89 6.76 -28.17
N CYS A 208 -10.65 6.99 -27.10
CA CYS A 208 -11.26 5.89 -26.34
C CYS A 208 -12.76 5.65 -26.64
N ARG A 209 -13.11 4.46 -27.18
CA ARG A 209 -14.50 3.93 -27.18
C ARG A 209 -15.01 3.59 -25.77
N VAL A 210 -14.12 3.59 -24.78
CA VAL A 210 -14.41 3.41 -23.34
C VAL A 210 -15.12 4.63 -22.74
N GLN A 211 -15.32 5.70 -23.52
CA GLN A 211 -16.06 6.90 -23.12
C GLN A 211 -17.47 6.59 -22.58
N GLU A 212 -18.17 5.56 -23.06
CA GLU A 212 -19.49 5.18 -22.49
C GLU A 212 -19.37 4.49 -21.13
N LYS A 213 -18.36 3.63 -20.91
CA LYS A 213 -18.08 2.98 -19.61
C LYS A 213 -17.57 4.00 -18.58
N ILE A 214 -16.60 4.82 -18.97
CA ILE A 214 -16.06 5.95 -18.19
C ILE A 214 -17.20 6.92 -17.88
N ASN A 215 -17.93 7.42 -18.88
CA ASN A 215 -19.06 8.29 -18.61
C ASN A 215 -20.15 7.59 -17.79
N SER A 216 -20.39 6.28 -17.90
CA SER A 216 -21.38 5.62 -17.03
C SER A 216 -20.93 5.54 -15.57
N PHE A 217 -19.62 5.39 -15.33
CA PHE A 217 -19.02 5.46 -13.99
C PHE A 217 -19.00 6.90 -13.46
N PHE A 218 -18.63 7.88 -14.28
CA PHE A 218 -18.46 9.30 -13.92
C PHE A 218 -19.70 10.19 -14.15
N LYS A 219 -20.83 9.67 -14.69
CA LYS A 219 -22.10 10.42 -14.85
C LYS A 219 -22.94 10.49 -13.57
N LYS A 220 -22.54 9.79 -12.51
CA LYS A 220 -22.95 10.19 -11.16
C LYS A 220 -21.96 11.27 -10.73
N GLU A 221 -22.48 12.49 -10.62
CA GLU A 221 -21.97 13.69 -9.94
C GLU A 221 -20.57 13.57 -9.31
N VAL A 222 -19.68 14.54 -9.59
CA VAL A 222 -18.37 14.80 -8.93
C VAL A 222 -18.04 13.71 -7.90
N LEU A 223 -17.48 12.59 -8.37
CA LEU A 223 -17.31 11.39 -7.55
C LEU A 223 -16.46 11.73 -6.31
N PRO A 224 -17.05 11.77 -5.10
CA PRO A 224 -16.33 12.14 -3.88
C PRO A 224 -15.23 11.10 -3.64
N SER A 225 -13.96 11.50 -3.59
CA SER A 225 -12.82 10.57 -3.72
C SER A 225 -12.88 9.41 -2.69
N PHE A 226 -12.29 8.26 -3.00
CA PHE A 226 -12.11 7.22 -1.97
C PHE A 226 -11.34 7.75 -0.76
N GLU A 227 -10.59 8.84 -0.95
CA GLU A 227 -9.79 9.48 0.07
C GLU A 227 -10.57 10.41 1.01
N GLU A 228 -11.78 10.87 0.65
CA GLU A 228 -12.55 11.81 1.48
C GLU A 228 -12.86 11.25 2.89
N ALA A 229 -12.36 11.90 3.93
CA ALA A 229 -12.62 11.52 5.31
C ALA A 229 -14.07 11.79 5.72
N SER A 230 -14.61 10.92 6.58
CA SER A 230 -15.86 11.19 7.28
C SER A 230 -15.74 12.44 8.19
N THR A 231 -16.84 13.16 8.34
CA THR A 231 -16.95 14.33 9.24
C THR A 231 -17.53 13.98 10.62
N SER A 232 -17.91 12.73 10.86
CA SER A 232 -18.50 12.35 12.15
C SER A 232 -17.45 12.35 13.25
N THR A 233 -17.82 12.96 14.37
CA THR A 233 -16.97 13.07 15.56
C THR A 233 -17.66 12.43 16.75
N LEU A 234 -16.86 11.68 17.53
CA LEU A 234 -17.33 11.03 18.73
C LEU A 234 -17.51 12.07 19.84
N THR A 235 -18.74 12.21 20.36
CA THR A 235 -19.05 13.15 21.45
C THR A 235 -19.14 12.47 22.81
N LYS A 236 -19.58 11.21 22.84
CA LYS A 236 -19.70 10.40 24.04
C LYS A 236 -19.69 8.92 23.69
N VAL A 237 -18.98 8.11 24.47
CA VAL A 237 -19.07 6.65 24.43
C VAL A 237 -20.18 6.19 25.38
N SER A 238 -21.18 5.51 24.82
CA SER A 238 -22.30 4.90 25.53
C SER A 238 -22.23 3.38 25.55
N GLN A 239 -21.45 2.76 24.66
CA GLN A 239 -21.21 1.32 24.59
C GLN A 239 -19.77 1.02 24.21
N ASP A 240 -19.21 -0.08 24.72
CA ASP A 240 -17.87 -0.54 24.39
C ASP A 240 -17.89 -1.86 23.59
N PHE A 241 -16.77 -2.13 22.93
CA PHE A 241 -16.53 -3.27 22.05
C PHE A 241 -15.41 -4.15 22.63
N SER A 242 -15.36 -4.28 23.95
CA SER A 242 -14.39 -5.15 24.62
C SER A 242 -14.50 -6.59 24.11
N GLY A 243 -13.38 -7.17 23.66
CA GLY A 243 -13.34 -8.53 23.11
C GLY A 243 -13.65 -8.63 21.61
N PHE A 244 -13.80 -7.50 20.92
CA PHE A 244 -13.76 -7.44 19.46
C PHE A 244 -12.35 -7.16 18.95
N ASN A 245 -12.03 -7.73 17.80
CA ASN A 245 -10.86 -7.45 17.00
C ASN A 245 -11.28 -6.64 15.78
N ILE A 246 -10.79 -5.42 15.62
CA ILE A 246 -11.19 -4.53 14.52
C ILE A 246 -9.96 -4.19 13.70
N ALA A 247 -10.02 -4.44 12.39
CA ALA A 247 -9.01 -3.92 11.47
C ALA A 247 -9.44 -2.56 10.93
N ALA A 248 -8.52 -1.61 10.85
CA ALA A 248 -8.76 -0.33 10.17
C ALA A 248 -8.20 -0.36 8.75
N TYR A 249 -8.98 0.15 7.80
CA TYR A 249 -8.48 0.47 6.46
C TYR A 249 -8.59 1.98 6.23
N HIS A 250 -7.43 2.62 6.11
CA HIS A 250 -7.25 4.06 6.03
C HIS A 250 -7.31 4.56 4.58
N GLY A 251 -6.81 3.76 3.64
CA GLY A 251 -6.38 4.29 2.35
C GLY A 251 -5.14 5.16 2.54
N VAL A 252 -4.88 6.05 1.59
CA VAL A 252 -3.62 6.81 1.54
C VAL A 252 -3.55 7.85 2.67
N GLU A 253 -4.64 8.58 2.88
CA GLU A 253 -4.66 9.65 3.88
C GLU A 253 -4.83 9.12 5.32
N GLU A 254 -4.16 9.80 6.27
CA GLU A 254 -4.31 9.52 7.71
C GLU A 254 -5.76 9.75 8.18
N THR A 255 -6.23 8.91 9.10
CA THR A 255 -7.61 8.98 9.62
C THR A 255 -7.65 8.76 11.12
N ALA A 256 -8.75 9.15 11.76
CA ALA A 256 -8.99 8.88 13.17
C ALA A 256 -9.44 7.44 13.51
N LEU A 257 -9.45 6.49 12.56
CA LEU A 257 -10.01 5.16 12.77
C LEU A 257 -9.36 4.40 13.94
N GLU A 258 -8.04 4.45 14.06
CA GLU A 258 -7.32 3.79 15.17
C GLU A 258 -7.68 4.36 16.53
N SER A 259 -7.82 5.69 16.62
CA SER A 259 -8.27 6.33 17.86
C SER A 259 -9.70 5.92 18.23
N LEU A 260 -10.60 5.77 17.25
CA LEU A 260 -11.97 5.30 17.49
C LEU A 260 -12.00 3.84 17.97
N ILE A 261 -11.14 2.98 17.41
CA ILE A 261 -11.00 1.59 17.87
C ILE A 261 -10.50 1.57 19.31
N CYS A 262 -9.49 2.38 19.64
CA CYS A 262 -8.99 2.49 21.01
C CYS A 262 -10.06 2.99 21.99
N ASP A 263 -10.81 4.04 21.63
CA ASP A 263 -11.90 4.59 22.45
C ASP A 263 -13.04 3.58 22.69
N SER A 264 -13.23 2.64 21.74
CA SER A 264 -14.20 1.56 21.86
C SER A 264 -13.75 0.41 22.78
N LYS A 265 -12.50 0.39 23.24
CA LYS A 265 -11.87 -0.73 23.98
C LYS A 265 -11.75 -2.05 23.19
N ALA A 266 -11.93 -2.02 21.88
CA ALA A 266 -11.63 -3.15 21.01
C ALA A 266 -10.10 -3.31 20.83
N VAL A 267 -9.69 -4.48 20.39
CA VAL A 267 -8.31 -4.75 19.97
C VAL A 267 -8.15 -4.27 18.53
N SER A 268 -7.23 -3.35 18.30
CA SER A 268 -6.84 -2.95 16.94
C SER A 268 -5.99 -4.05 16.29
N ILE A 269 -6.40 -4.46 15.09
CA ILE A 269 -5.68 -5.40 14.25
C ILE A 269 -4.97 -4.62 13.14
N GLN A 270 -3.65 -4.68 13.16
CA GLN A 270 -2.83 -4.10 12.10
C GLN A 270 -2.83 -5.01 10.89
N ILE A 271 -3.12 -4.45 9.72
CA ILE A 271 -3.01 -5.13 8.43
C ILE A 271 -1.96 -4.41 7.56
N PRO A 272 -1.03 -5.12 6.91
CA PRO A 272 0.03 -4.49 6.12
C PRO A 272 -0.47 -3.51 5.04
N SER A 273 -1.62 -3.81 4.42
CA SER A 273 -2.19 -2.98 3.35
C SER A 273 -3.21 -1.95 3.85
N ALA A 274 -3.20 -1.57 5.13
CA ALA A 274 -4.17 -0.63 5.69
C ALA A 274 -4.11 0.77 5.05
N THR A 275 -2.93 1.17 4.57
CA THR A 275 -2.63 2.51 4.07
C THR A 275 -2.37 2.58 2.56
N GLU A 276 -2.73 1.51 1.85
CA GLU A 276 -2.61 1.38 0.39
C GLU A 276 -3.88 1.91 -0.29
N ASP A 277 -3.77 2.48 -1.50
CA ASP A 277 -4.96 2.80 -2.30
C ASP A 277 -5.45 1.60 -3.12
N LEU A 278 -6.65 1.75 -3.69
CA LEU A 278 -7.33 0.71 -4.48
C LEU A 278 -7.00 0.76 -5.98
N ALA A 279 -6.06 1.60 -6.43
CA ALA A 279 -5.71 1.83 -7.83
C ALA A 279 -6.93 2.12 -8.72
N CYS A 280 -7.74 3.11 -8.34
CA CYS A 280 -9.06 3.31 -8.97
C CYS A 280 -9.00 3.60 -10.47
N ASP A 281 -7.89 4.18 -10.93
CA ASP A 281 -7.68 4.48 -12.35
C ASP A 281 -7.41 3.23 -13.20
N SER A 282 -7.12 2.10 -12.56
CA SER A 282 -6.90 0.82 -13.25
C SER A 282 -8.12 0.36 -14.03
N ILE A 283 -9.33 0.82 -13.68
CA ILE A 283 -10.56 0.54 -14.43
C ILE A 283 -10.51 0.97 -15.90
N LEU A 284 -9.62 1.90 -16.24
CA LEU A 284 -9.37 2.34 -17.62
C LEU A 284 -8.67 1.26 -18.45
N SER A 285 -8.08 0.26 -17.80
CA SER A 285 -7.27 -0.80 -18.39
C SER A 285 -7.72 -2.20 -18.00
N ASP A 286 -7.86 -2.48 -16.71
CA ASP A 286 -8.28 -3.74 -16.13
C ASP A 286 -9.37 -3.52 -15.07
N GLU A 287 -10.59 -3.98 -15.37
CA GLU A 287 -11.74 -3.88 -14.47
C GLU A 287 -11.64 -4.79 -13.22
N ASN A 288 -10.60 -5.63 -13.12
CA ASN A 288 -10.40 -6.56 -12.00
C ASN A 288 -9.27 -6.14 -11.06
N PHE A 289 -8.39 -5.23 -11.47
CA PHE A 289 -7.17 -4.93 -10.73
C PHE A 289 -7.45 -4.40 -9.32
N SER A 290 -8.27 -3.35 -9.17
CA SER A 290 -8.72 -2.84 -7.86
C SER A 290 -9.39 -3.90 -6.99
N PHE A 291 -10.10 -4.86 -7.58
CA PHE A 291 -10.76 -5.93 -6.83
C PHE A 291 -9.78 -6.99 -6.31
N LYS A 292 -8.62 -7.17 -6.96
CA LYS A 292 -7.55 -8.03 -6.43
C LYS A 292 -6.95 -7.41 -5.18
N ILE A 293 -6.59 -6.12 -5.25
CA ILE A 293 -6.04 -5.36 -4.10
C ILE A 293 -7.03 -5.39 -2.93
N ALA A 294 -8.29 -5.07 -3.19
CA ALA A 294 -9.33 -5.09 -2.18
C ALA A 294 -9.55 -6.49 -1.58
N GLY A 295 -9.52 -7.54 -2.40
CA GLY A 295 -9.62 -8.92 -1.94
C GLY A 295 -8.49 -9.28 -0.97
N ASP A 296 -7.25 -8.88 -1.29
CA ASP A 296 -6.09 -9.14 -0.44
C ASP A 296 -6.16 -8.37 0.90
N ILE A 297 -6.64 -7.12 0.90
CA ILE A 297 -6.92 -6.35 2.12
C ILE A 297 -7.93 -7.11 3.03
N LEU A 298 -9.03 -7.59 2.45
CA LEU A 298 -10.04 -8.36 3.22
C LEU A 298 -9.47 -9.69 3.74
N MET A 299 -8.60 -10.34 2.96
CA MET A 299 -7.91 -11.56 3.39
C MET A 299 -6.96 -11.31 4.56
N GLN A 300 -6.17 -10.25 4.51
CA GLN A 300 -5.26 -9.88 5.60
C GLN A 300 -6.03 -9.65 6.90
N ALA A 301 -7.15 -8.92 6.85
CA ALA A 301 -7.99 -8.71 8.03
C ALA A 301 -8.54 -10.05 8.58
N LYS A 302 -9.02 -10.92 7.68
CA LYS A 302 -9.55 -12.24 8.06
C LYS A 302 -8.49 -13.16 8.66
N ASP A 303 -7.31 -13.22 8.06
CA ASP A 303 -6.19 -14.06 8.50
C ASP A 303 -5.63 -13.60 9.85
N ASN A 304 -5.78 -12.30 10.16
CA ASN A 304 -5.45 -11.72 11.47
C ASN A 304 -6.64 -11.71 12.46
N ASN A 305 -7.69 -12.48 12.19
CA ASN A 305 -8.86 -12.66 13.07
C ASN A 305 -9.62 -11.36 13.39
N ALA A 306 -9.72 -10.42 12.45
CA ALA A 306 -10.63 -9.30 12.58
C ALA A 306 -12.09 -9.77 12.53
N ASP A 307 -12.94 -9.27 13.43
CA ASP A 307 -14.38 -9.49 13.42
C ASP A 307 -15.06 -8.65 12.32
N PHE A 308 -14.53 -7.46 12.04
CA PHE A 308 -14.96 -6.60 10.93
C PHE A 308 -13.87 -5.58 10.57
N ILE A 309 -14.03 -4.94 9.41
CA ILE A 309 -13.16 -3.85 8.98
C ILE A 309 -13.87 -2.51 9.15
N LEU A 310 -13.19 -1.56 9.76
CA LEU A 310 -13.58 -0.17 9.86
C LEU A 310 -12.97 0.62 8.70
N VAL A 311 -13.81 1.35 7.95
CA VAL A 311 -13.40 2.17 6.81
C VAL A 311 -13.82 3.63 6.98
N LYS A 312 -13.09 4.56 6.37
CA LYS A 312 -13.25 5.99 6.63
C LYS A 312 -14.54 6.63 6.09
N ASN A 313 -15.16 6.06 5.06
CA ASN A 313 -16.33 6.66 4.42
C ASN A 313 -17.28 5.61 3.80
N GLU A 314 -18.51 6.06 3.50
CA GLU A 314 -19.56 5.21 2.91
C GLU A 314 -19.18 4.70 1.52
N ARG A 315 -18.43 5.46 0.72
CA ARG A 315 -18.03 5.04 -0.64
C ARG A 315 -17.10 3.83 -0.60
N THR A 316 -16.13 3.85 0.30
CA THR A 316 -15.19 2.73 0.54
C THR A 316 -15.95 1.53 1.08
N LYS A 317 -16.88 1.76 2.03
CA LYS A 317 -17.77 0.72 2.55
C LYS A 317 -18.57 0.06 1.44
N GLU A 318 -19.25 0.83 0.60
CA GLU A 318 -20.04 0.31 -0.53
C GLU A 318 -19.18 -0.48 -1.52
N PHE A 319 -17.97 -0.01 -1.82
CA PHE A 319 -17.06 -0.71 -2.72
C PHE A 319 -16.68 -2.10 -2.18
N PHE A 320 -16.28 -2.20 -0.91
CA PHE A 320 -15.95 -3.49 -0.30
C PHE A 320 -17.20 -4.38 -0.16
N ASP A 321 -18.25 -3.88 0.48
CA ASP A 321 -19.45 -4.65 0.82
C ASP A 321 -20.15 -5.23 -0.43
N GLN A 322 -20.35 -4.43 -1.47
CA GLN A 322 -21.13 -4.86 -2.64
C GLN A 322 -20.36 -5.86 -3.54
N ASN A 323 -19.03 -5.85 -3.48
CA ASN A 323 -18.19 -6.52 -4.47
C ASN A 323 -17.41 -7.74 -3.92
N GLN A 324 -17.67 -8.20 -2.69
CA GLN A 324 -16.96 -9.36 -2.12
C GLN A 324 -17.08 -10.63 -2.97
N ASP A 325 -18.22 -10.91 -3.60
CA ASP A 325 -18.35 -12.07 -4.49
C ASP A 325 -17.37 -12.03 -5.67
N LYS A 326 -17.09 -10.82 -6.18
CA LYS A 326 -16.12 -10.62 -7.27
C LYS A 326 -14.70 -10.80 -6.73
N MET A 327 -14.42 -10.23 -5.56
CA MET A 327 -13.12 -10.39 -4.88
C MET A 327 -12.83 -11.85 -4.56
N GLN A 328 -13.79 -12.60 -4.00
CA GLN A 328 -13.69 -14.05 -3.72
C GLN A 328 -13.34 -14.87 -4.97
N LYS A 329 -13.95 -14.55 -6.13
CA LYS A 329 -13.64 -15.22 -7.40
C LYS A 329 -12.21 -14.95 -7.87
N LEU A 330 -11.68 -13.76 -7.61
CA LEU A 330 -10.34 -13.35 -8.02
C LEU A 330 -9.27 -13.89 -7.07
N THR A 331 -9.53 -13.91 -5.76
CA THR A 331 -8.59 -14.41 -4.75
C THR A 331 -8.68 -15.93 -4.55
N GLY A 332 -9.78 -16.56 -4.97
CA GLY A 332 -10.03 -17.98 -4.75
C GLY A 332 -10.30 -18.34 -3.29
N ARG A 333 -10.54 -17.34 -2.43
CA ARG A 333 -10.78 -17.52 -0.99
C ARG A 333 -12.10 -16.89 -0.58
N ASP A 334 -12.76 -17.51 0.39
CA ASP A 334 -13.95 -16.94 0.99
C ASP A 334 -13.59 -15.73 1.88
N LEU A 335 -14.24 -14.59 1.65
CA LEU A 335 -14.05 -13.35 2.40
C LEU A 335 -15.12 -13.23 3.50
N GLY A 336 -16.37 -12.89 3.15
CA GLY A 336 -17.50 -12.83 4.09
C GLY A 336 -17.26 -11.87 5.26
N MET A 337 -16.51 -10.79 5.03
CA MET A 337 -16.08 -9.86 6.07
C MET A 337 -17.09 -8.74 6.23
N SER A 338 -17.56 -8.45 7.44
CA SER A 338 -18.43 -7.28 7.67
C SER A 338 -17.61 -5.99 7.50
N ILE A 339 -18.18 -5.00 6.81
CA ILE A 339 -17.53 -3.70 6.56
C ILE A 339 -18.35 -2.60 7.22
N VAL A 340 -17.74 -1.82 8.10
CA VAL A 340 -18.42 -0.77 8.87
C VAL A 340 -17.76 0.57 8.56
N SER A 341 -18.56 1.59 8.23
CA SER A 341 -18.01 2.94 8.05
C SER A 341 -17.75 3.65 9.38
N GLN A 342 -16.91 4.67 9.37
CA GLN A 342 -16.70 5.55 10.52
C GLN A 342 -18.02 6.11 11.08
N ASP A 343 -18.94 6.54 10.21
CA ASP A 343 -20.24 7.09 10.61
C ASP A 343 -21.12 6.06 11.31
N GLN A 344 -21.12 4.82 10.82
CA GLN A 344 -21.83 3.71 11.44
C GLN A 344 -21.22 3.37 12.80
N PHE A 345 -19.89 3.35 12.89
CA PHE A 345 -19.19 3.00 14.11
C PHE A 345 -19.35 4.09 15.20
N VAL A 346 -19.30 5.37 14.84
CA VAL A 346 -19.58 6.46 15.79
C VAL A 346 -21.01 6.38 16.33
N GLN A 347 -22.00 6.11 15.49
CA GLN A 347 -23.40 5.93 15.93
C GLN A 347 -23.56 4.73 16.87
N LEU A 348 -22.89 3.62 16.54
CA LEU A 348 -22.79 2.46 17.43
C LEU A 348 -22.23 2.90 18.78
N LEU A 349 -21.03 3.49 18.84
CA LEU A 349 -20.41 3.92 20.10
C LEU A 349 -21.31 4.87 20.92
N GLN A 350 -22.14 5.68 20.27
CA GLN A 350 -23.10 6.58 20.92
C GLN A 350 -24.36 5.86 21.45
N GLY A 351 -24.55 4.58 21.13
CA GLY A 351 -25.59 3.71 21.66
C GLY A 351 -26.77 3.49 20.72
N GLU A 352 -26.66 3.84 19.44
CA GLU A 352 -27.68 3.50 18.45
C GLU A 352 -27.67 1.98 18.18
N LYS A 353 -28.86 1.38 18.15
CA LYS A 353 -29.07 -0.06 17.99
C LYS A 353 -30.07 -0.40 16.89
N ASP A 354 -30.76 0.61 16.35
CA ASP A 354 -31.70 0.44 15.25
C ASP A 354 -30.93 0.17 13.94
N ALA A 355 -31.07 -1.04 13.41
CA ALA A 355 -30.37 -1.48 12.21
C ALA A 355 -30.71 -0.66 10.97
N VAL A 356 -31.91 -0.06 10.90
CA VAL A 356 -32.31 0.79 9.77
C VAL A 356 -31.62 2.15 9.86
N LYS A 357 -31.53 2.73 11.06
CA LYS A 357 -30.79 3.99 11.26
C LYS A 357 -29.29 3.84 11.05
N LEU A 358 -28.74 2.70 11.44
CA LEU A 358 -27.34 2.34 11.18
C LEU A 358 -27.08 2.01 9.70
N GLY A 359 -28.13 1.86 8.87
CA GLY A 359 -28.01 1.48 7.47
C GLY A 359 -27.53 0.04 7.25
N PHE A 360 -27.54 -0.80 8.28
CA PHE A 360 -27.08 -2.19 8.20
C PHE A 360 -28.04 -3.12 7.45
N ASN A 361 -29.28 -2.69 7.24
CA ASN A 361 -30.23 -3.34 6.34
C ASN A 361 -29.86 -3.22 4.86
N GLU A 362 -28.95 -2.32 4.50
CA GLU A 362 -28.51 -2.10 3.11
C GLU A 362 -27.20 -2.83 2.80
N HIS A 363 -26.56 -3.43 3.80
CA HIS A 363 -25.34 -4.20 3.62
C HIS A 363 -25.64 -5.49 2.88
N LYS A 364 -24.80 -5.80 1.90
CA LYS A 364 -24.85 -7.08 1.18
C LYS A 364 -24.30 -8.21 2.05
N ILE A 365 -23.26 -7.95 2.83
CA ILE A 365 -22.70 -8.89 3.79
C ILE A 365 -23.25 -8.57 5.18
N GLU A 366 -23.82 -9.57 5.86
CA GLU A 366 -24.44 -9.35 7.17
C GLU A 366 -23.43 -8.83 8.20
N VAL A 367 -23.82 -7.79 8.96
CA VAL A 367 -23.07 -7.29 10.12
C VAL A 367 -23.38 -8.17 11.33
N SER A 368 -22.61 -9.24 11.48
CA SER A 368 -22.94 -10.39 12.34
C SER A 368 -22.92 -10.14 13.85
N PHE A 369 -22.35 -9.02 14.31
CA PHE A 369 -22.20 -8.74 15.74
C PHE A 369 -23.41 -8.03 16.38
N LEU A 370 -24.38 -7.56 15.58
CA LEU A 370 -25.68 -7.14 16.11
C LEU A 370 -26.67 -8.29 16.25
N SER A 371 -26.53 -9.32 15.42
CA SER A 371 -27.39 -10.52 15.44
C SER A 371 -26.93 -11.54 16.50
N ASN A 372 -25.63 -11.57 16.80
CA ASN A 372 -25.10 -12.37 17.90
C ASN A 372 -25.37 -11.69 19.26
N LYS A 373 -26.09 -12.40 20.14
CA LYS A 373 -26.25 -12.08 21.57
C LYS A 373 -24.92 -12.23 22.36
N ARG A 374 -23.79 -11.73 21.85
CA ARG A 374 -22.69 -11.32 22.72
C ARG A 374 -23.25 -10.10 23.46
N VAL A 375 -23.66 -10.33 24.69
CA VAL A 375 -24.45 -9.40 25.50
C VAL A 375 -23.74 -8.05 25.52
N PHE A 376 -24.35 -7.08 24.84
CA PHE A 376 -24.07 -5.64 24.92
C PHE A 376 -24.22 -5.12 26.35
#